data_AF-A0A6A3AER2-F1
#
_entry.id   AF-A0A6A3AER2-F1
#
_cell.length_a   1.000
_cell.length_b   1.000
_cell.length_c   1.000
_cell.angle_alpha   90.00
_cell.angle_beta   90.00
_cell.angle_gamma   90.00
#
_symmetry.space_group_name_H-M   'P 1'
#
loop_
_entity.id
_entity.type
_entity.pdbx_description
1 polymer ?
#
loop_
_entity_poly.entity_id
_entity_poly.type
_entity_poly.pdbx_seq_one_letter_code
_entity_poly.pdbx_strand_id
1 'polypeptide(L)'
;MMKTSRKEQRRRKIGLANKGRVPWNKGRKHSAETQLRIKQRTIEALNDPKMMSYKTEAVRKNMSEHPRTHSEESKARIGSSVRHAWGKPLKWKQLGERFFLSWMKSITEAARKGGSDQAELEWDSYDKIKQEIAHEQLQWDTEKAKGKEIAKIRKKKSISSQVSIQGDSAQIPALEKLNIELIKKEKMQREVSLAEQIKAAKSRRAEPISAKILAVSSSFLSYNARLKE
;
A
#
# COMPACT_ATOMS: atom_id res chain seq x y z
N MET A 1 54.88 4.49 -6.46
CA MET A 1 54.29 5.75 -5.94
C MET A 1 53.16 6.21 -6.86
N MET A 2 51.89 6.08 -6.44
CA MET A 2 50.77 6.58 -7.25
C MET A 2 50.78 8.12 -7.30
N LYS A 3 50.90 8.68 -8.50
CA LYS A 3 50.80 10.13 -8.74
C LYS A 3 49.37 10.56 -8.41
N THR A 4 49.19 11.29 -7.31
CA THR A 4 47.92 11.94 -6.98
C THR A 4 47.48 12.82 -8.16
N SER A 5 46.23 12.67 -8.61
CA SER A 5 45.67 13.46 -9.72
C SER A 5 45.89 14.97 -9.52
N ARG A 6 46.12 15.72 -10.61
CA ARG A 6 46.29 17.19 -10.59
C ARG A 6 45.18 17.90 -9.79
N LYS A 7 43.96 17.35 -9.84
CA LYS A 7 42.80 17.82 -9.05
C LYS A 7 42.98 17.63 -7.54
N GLU A 8 43.55 16.50 -7.13
CA GLU A 8 43.83 16.14 -5.74
C GLU A 8 44.90 17.07 -5.14
N GLN A 9 45.97 17.31 -5.89
CA GLN A 9 47.04 18.23 -5.49
C GLN A 9 46.53 19.67 -5.35
N ARG A 10 45.68 20.13 -6.29
CA ARG A 10 45.03 21.45 -6.19
C ARG A 10 44.15 21.56 -4.95
N ARG A 11 43.33 20.53 -4.65
CA ARG A 11 42.48 20.52 -3.45
C ARG A 11 43.29 20.56 -2.15
N ARG A 12 44.40 19.81 -2.08
CA ARG A 12 45.33 19.84 -0.94
C ARG A 12 45.96 21.23 -0.75
N LYS A 13 46.43 21.87 -1.82
CA LYS A 13 46.98 23.25 -1.77
C LYS A 13 45.96 24.27 -1.29
N ILE A 14 44.73 24.20 -1.79
CA ILE A 14 43.62 25.07 -1.34
C ILE A 14 43.30 24.82 0.14
N GLY A 15 43.26 23.55 0.57
CA GLY A 15 43.01 23.19 1.97
C GLY A 15 44.07 23.73 2.93
N LEU A 16 45.35 23.65 2.55
CA LEU A 16 46.46 24.23 3.32
C LEU A 16 46.35 25.76 3.41
N ALA A 17 46.08 26.43 2.29
CA ALA A 17 45.93 27.89 2.25
C ALA A 17 44.70 28.40 3.02
N ASN A 18 43.63 27.60 3.10
CA ASN A 18 42.41 27.93 3.84
C ASN A 18 42.44 27.45 5.28
N LYS A 19 43.52 26.79 5.74
CA LYS A 19 43.62 26.28 7.11
C LYS A 19 43.55 27.44 8.09
N GLY A 20 42.55 27.42 8.97
CA GLY A 20 42.29 28.49 9.94
C GLY A 20 41.51 29.70 9.41
N ARG A 21 41.19 29.77 8.11
CA ARG A 21 40.30 30.81 7.56
C ARG A 21 38.86 30.34 7.61
N VAL A 22 37.99 31.09 8.28
CA VAL A 22 36.54 30.83 8.29
C VAL A 22 35.97 31.31 6.95
N PRO A 23 35.38 30.42 6.13
CA PRO A 23 34.75 30.82 4.89
C PRO A 23 33.65 31.86 5.17
N TRP A 24 33.52 32.87 4.31
CA TRP A 24 32.57 33.99 4.51
C TRP A 24 31.11 33.54 4.69
N ASN A 25 30.74 32.35 4.21
CA ASN A 25 29.42 31.74 4.42
C ASN A 25 29.19 31.18 5.86
N LYS A 26 30.28 30.89 6.58
CA LYS A 26 30.33 30.35 7.95
C LYS A 26 30.64 31.43 9.00
N GLY A 27 30.84 32.68 8.58
CA GLY A 27 31.10 33.81 9.48
C GLY A 27 29.94 34.17 10.41
N ARG A 28 30.12 35.26 11.18
CA ARG A 28 29.16 35.79 12.16
C ARG A 28 27.78 35.97 11.51
N LYS A 29 26.79 35.21 11.98
CA LYS A 29 25.41 35.34 11.53
C LYS A 29 24.83 36.67 12.00
N HIS A 30 23.97 37.28 11.18
CA HIS A 30 23.24 38.48 11.57
C HIS A 30 22.41 38.21 12.84
N SER A 31 22.42 39.15 13.79
CA SER A 31 21.50 39.12 14.93
C SER A 31 20.05 39.15 14.43
N ALA A 32 19.11 38.66 15.25
CA ALA A 32 17.69 38.62 14.89
C ALA A 32 17.17 40.01 14.46
N GLU A 33 17.58 41.07 15.17
CA GLU A 33 17.26 42.45 14.84
C GLU A 33 17.77 42.88 13.45
N THR A 34 19.01 42.51 13.09
CA THR A 34 19.57 42.84 11.78
C THR A 34 18.85 42.07 10.67
N GLN A 35 18.48 40.81 10.93
CA GLN A 35 17.68 40.03 9.99
C GLN A 35 16.30 40.69 9.75
N LEU A 36 15.64 41.17 10.81
CA LEU A 36 14.36 41.88 10.68
C LEU A 36 14.51 43.19 9.90
N ARG A 37 15.56 43.97 10.16
CA ARG A 37 15.83 45.22 9.44
C ARG A 37 16.09 44.98 7.95
N ILE A 38 16.84 43.92 7.60
CA ILE A 38 17.07 43.52 6.21
C ILE A 38 15.76 43.09 5.54
N LYS A 39 14.92 42.31 6.25
CA LYS A 39 13.60 41.90 5.76
C LYS A 39 12.70 43.11 5.50
N GLN A 40 12.60 44.03 6.47
CA GLN A 40 11.80 45.26 6.35
C GLN A 40 12.25 46.12 5.18
N ARG A 41 13.56 46.39 5.05
CA ARG A 41 14.10 47.15 3.93
C ARG A 41 13.85 46.49 2.58
N THR A 42 13.89 45.16 2.54
CA THR A 42 13.57 44.40 1.32
C THR A 42 12.09 44.55 0.96
N ILE A 43 11.20 44.50 1.96
CA ILE A 43 9.76 44.71 1.76
C ILE A 43 9.47 46.14 1.31
N GLU A 44 10.08 47.14 1.93
CA GLU A 44 9.94 48.55 1.54
C GLU A 44 10.43 48.81 0.11
N ALA A 45 11.60 48.29 -0.26
CA ALA A 45 12.10 48.38 -1.63
C ALA A 45 11.20 47.61 -2.63
N LEU A 46 10.56 46.52 -2.18
CA LEU A 46 9.56 45.79 -2.94
C LEU A 46 8.23 46.53 -3.10
N ASN A 47 7.91 47.47 -2.22
CA ASN A 47 6.71 48.28 -2.28
C ASN A 47 6.92 49.62 -3.01
N ASP A 48 8.16 49.98 -3.35
CA ASP A 48 8.46 51.17 -4.15
C ASP A 48 7.81 51.04 -5.55
N PRO A 49 6.93 51.98 -5.96
CA PRO A 49 6.22 51.93 -7.23
C PRO A 49 7.16 51.90 -8.45
N LYS A 50 8.36 52.51 -8.36
CA LYS A 50 9.37 52.47 -9.43
C LYS A 50 10.01 51.08 -9.57
N MET A 51 10.23 50.41 -8.45
CA MET A 51 10.78 49.06 -8.45
C MET A 51 9.72 48.05 -8.91
N MET A 52 8.48 48.19 -8.43
CA MET A 52 7.36 47.38 -8.90
C MET A 52 7.11 47.53 -10.39
N SER A 53 7.13 48.75 -10.94
CA SER A 53 6.95 48.96 -12.38
C SER A 53 8.06 48.29 -13.19
N TYR A 54 9.33 48.51 -12.83
CA TYR A 54 10.47 47.84 -13.47
C TYR A 54 10.35 46.31 -13.42
N LYS A 55 9.94 45.76 -12.27
CA LYS A 55 9.74 44.32 -12.10
C LYS A 55 8.59 43.81 -12.96
N THR A 56 7.47 44.53 -13.03
CA THR A 56 6.34 44.14 -13.88
C THR A 56 6.67 44.19 -15.36
N GLU A 57 7.46 45.18 -15.80
CA GLU A 57 7.90 45.31 -17.19
C GLU A 57 8.89 44.20 -17.56
N ALA A 58 9.86 43.91 -16.67
CA ALA A 58 10.81 42.82 -16.85
C ALA A 58 10.12 41.45 -16.86
N VAL A 59 9.16 41.22 -15.96
CA VAL A 59 8.34 40.00 -15.93
C VAL A 59 7.51 39.91 -17.21
N ARG A 60 6.82 40.98 -17.63
CA ARG A 60 6.05 41.00 -18.88
C ARG A 60 6.92 40.68 -20.08
N LYS A 61 8.12 41.27 -20.17
CA LYS A 61 9.09 40.98 -21.23
C LYS A 61 9.54 39.52 -21.22
N ASN A 62 9.96 39.00 -20.07
CA ASN A 62 10.38 37.60 -19.89
C ASN A 62 9.24 36.59 -20.10
N MET A 63 7.99 36.99 -19.90
CA MET A 63 6.79 36.16 -20.14
C MET A 63 6.29 36.27 -21.57
N SER A 64 6.50 37.41 -22.24
CA SER A 64 6.20 37.61 -23.67
C SER A 64 7.20 36.91 -24.58
N GLU A 65 8.45 36.81 -24.12
CA GLU A 65 9.44 35.88 -24.63
C GLU A 65 8.97 34.46 -24.26
N HIS A 66 8.26 33.80 -25.18
CA HIS A 66 7.76 32.44 -25.02
C HIS A 66 8.81 31.54 -24.35
N PRO A 67 8.44 30.63 -23.41
CA PRO A 67 9.40 29.68 -22.86
C PRO A 67 10.07 28.97 -24.04
N ARG A 68 11.38 29.23 -24.24
CA ARG A 68 12.14 28.61 -25.32
C ARG A 68 12.10 27.12 -25.11
N THR A 69 11.17 26.44 -25.76
CA THR A 69 11.13 25.00 -25.81
C THR A 69 12.42 24.57 -26.48
N HIS A 70 13.23 23.78 -25.76
CA HIS A 70 14.48 23.29 -26.32
C HIS A 70 14.18 22.55 -27.64
N SER A 71 14.98 22.80 -28.67
CA SER A 71 14.95 21.99 -29.90
C SER A 71 15.09 20.51 -29.54
N GLU A 72 14.46 19.63 -30.32
CA GLU A 72 14.57 18.18 -30.14
C GLU A 72 16.03 17.71 -30.10
N GLU A 73 16.93 18.36 -30.83
CA GLU A 73 18.37 18.10 -30.77
C GLU A 73 18.98 18.41 -29.40
N SER A 74 18.58 19.53 -28.79
CA SER A 74 19.04 19.92 -27.45
C SER A 74 18.48 18.98 -26.39
N LYS A 75 17.19 18.60 -26.50
CA LYS A 75 16.58 17.59 -25.62
C LYS A 75 17.29 16.25 -25.75
N ALA A 76 17.62 15.81 -26.97
CA ALA A 76 18.34 14.57 -27.22
C ALA A 76 19.75 14.58 -26.61
N ARG A 77 20.50 15.68 -26.77
CA ARG A 77 21.83 15.84 -26.17
C ARG A 77 21.79 15.81 -24.64
N ILE A 78 20.84 16.53 -24.04
CA ILE A 78 20.63 16.53 -22.58
C ILE A 78 20.27 15.11 -22.11
N GLY A 79 19.32 14.46 -22.78
CA GLY A 79 18.89 13.10 -22.45
C GLY A 79 20.04 12.08 -22.52
N SER A 80 20.90 12.15 -23.54
CA SER A 80 22.06 11.27 -23.68
C SER A 80 23.11 11.50 -22.59
N SER A 81 23.38 12.76 -22.25
CA SER A 81 24.29 13.10 -21.14
C SER A 81 23.78 12.57 -19.80
N VAL A 82 22.47 12.74 -19.53
CA VAL A 82 21.82 12.22 -18.32
C VAL A 82 21.89 10.69 -18.28
N ARG A 83 21.50 9.99 -19.35
CA ARG A 83 21.59 8.53 -19.41
C ARG A 83 23.02 8.02 -19.19
N HIS A 84 24.02 8.70 -19.74
CA HIS A 84 25.42 8.34 -19.55
C HIS A 84 25.87 8.53 -18.09
N ALA A 85 25.46 9.62 -17.44
CA ALA A 85 25.75 9.87 -16.03
C ALA A 85 25.11 8.83 -15.10
N TRP A 86 23.87 8.41 -15.40
CA TRP A 86 23.11 7.44 -14.60
C TRP A 86 23.35 5.96 -14.97
N GLY A 87 23.99 5.68 -16.12
CA GLY A 87 24.18 4.31 -16.60
C GLY A 87 25.03 3.44 -15.67
N LYS A 88 26.11 3.98 -15.08
CA LYS A 88 26.92 3.22 -14.12
C LYS A 88 26.20 3.03 -12.78
N PRO A 89 25.66 4.08 -12.12
CA PRO A 89 24.87 3.92 -10.90
C PRO A 89 23.70 2.95 -11.04
N LEU A 90 22.99 2.98 -12.17
CA LEU A 90 21.85 2.10 -12.42
C LEU A 90 22.27 0.63 -12.54
N LYS A 91 23.39 0.34 -13.22
CA LYS A 91 23.94 -1.02 -13.29
C LYS A 91 24.31 -1.57 -11.92
N TRP A 92 24.93 -0.77 -11.06
CA TRP A 92 25.25 -1.19 -9.69
C TRP A 92 24.00 -1.48 -8.86
N LYS A 93 22.95 -0.66 -9.01
CA LYS A 93 21.65 -0.92 -8.38
C LYS A 93 21.04 -2.24 -8.85
N GLN A 94 21.01 -2.49 -10.16
CA GLN A 94 20.46 -3.73 -10.73
C GLN A 94 21.28 -4.97 -10.35
N LEU A 95 22.61 -4.87 -10.33
CA LEU A 95 23.49 -5.96 -9.89
C LEU A 95 23.30 -6.26 -8.40
N GLY A 96 23.16 -5.21 -7.58
CA GLY A 96 22.82 -5.35 -6.17
C GLY A 96 21.46 -6.01 -5.97
N GLU A 97 20.45 -5.63 -6.75
CA GLU A 97 19.10 -6.18 -6.66
C GLU A 97 19.05 -7.69 -6.95
N ARG A 98 19.79 -8.16 -7.95
CA ARG A 98 19.95 -9.60 -8.22
C ARG A 98 20.62 -10.33 -7.04
N PHE A 99 21.63 -9.71 -6.43
CA PHE A 99 22.28 -10.25 -5.24
C PHE A 99 21.33 -10.27 -4.03
N PHE A 100 20.62 -9.18 -3.76
CA PHE A 100 19.64 -9.09 -2.66
C PHE A 100 18.50 -10.09 -2.83
N LEU A 101 17.96 -10.25 -4.04
CA LEU A 101 16.92 -11.24 -4.32
C LEU A 101 17.44 -12.67 -4.11
N SER A 102 18.65 -12.98 -4.59
CA SER A 102 19.27 -14.28 -4.38
C SER A 102 19.56 -14.55 -2.90
N TRP A 103 20.05 -13.55 -2.16
CA TRP A 103 20.35 -13.65 -0.74
C TRP A 103 19.08 -13.79 0.10
N MET A 104 18.04 -13.01 -0.21
CA MET A 104 16.72 -13.12 0.41
C MET A 104 16.13 -14.51 0.18
N LYS A 105 16.19 -15.01 -1.06
CA LYS A 105 15.76 -16.38 -1.39
C LYS A 105 16.53 -17.44 -0.60
N SER A 106 17.85 -17.25 -0.43
CA SER A 106 18.68 -18.16 0.38
C SER A 106 18.28 -18.14 1.85
N ILE A 107 17.96 -16.96 2.41
CA ILE A 107 17.50 -16.82 3.80
C ILE A 107 16.13 -17.47 3.96
N THR A 108 15.19 -17.23 3.03
CA THR A 108 13.85 -17.83 3.12
C THR A 108 13.89 -19.34 3.01
N GLU A 109 14.75 -19.90 2.15
CA GLU A 109 14.93 -21.36 2.07
C GLU A 109 15.58 -21.95 3.32
N ALA A 110 16.59 -21.28 3.88
CA ALA A 110 17.22 -21.72 5.13
C ALA A 110 16.23 -21.64 6.31
N ALA A 111 15.44 -20.57 6.38
CA ALA A 111 14.38 -20.41 7.38
C ALA A 111 13.25 -21.44 7.23
N ARG A 112 12.92 -21.83 5.98
CA ARG A 112 11.93 -22.87 5.68
C ARG A 112 12.41 -24.25 6.12
N LYS A 113 13.66 -24.60 5.80
CA LYS A 113 14.26 -25.91 6.13
C LYS A 113 14.58 -26.10 7.61
N GLY A 114 14.88 -25.02 8.34
CA GLY A 114 15.30 -25.10 9.74
C GLY A 114 16.73 -25.64 9.90
N GLY A 115 17.18 -25.77 11.16
CA GLY A 115 18.45 -26.43 11.48
C GLY A 115 18.37 -27.96 11.32
N SER A 116 19.51 -28.67 11.43
CA SER A 116 19.59 -30.14 11.26
C SER A 116 18.64 -30.93 12.17
N ASP A 117 18.23 -30.34 13.30
CA ASP A 117 17.44 -30.99 14.34
C ASP A 117 16.03 -30.39 14.45
N GLN A 118 15.60 -29.58 13.48
CA GLN A 118 14.32 -28.86 13.51
C GLN A 118 13.42 -29.25 12.32
N ALA A 119 12.13 -29.44 12.58
CA ALA A 119 11.17 -29.81 11.54
C ALA A 119 10.96 -28.66 10.52
N GLU A 120 10.84 -29.00 9.23
CA GLU A 120 10.49 -28.05 8.16
C GLU A 120 9.20 -27.32 8.53
N LEU A 121 9.22 -26.00 8.45
CA LEU A 121 8.09 -25.17 8.86
C LEU A 121 7.47 -24.55 7.59
N GLU A 122 6.20 -24.82 7.32
CA GLU A 122 5.43 -24.26 6.19
C GLU A 122 4.78 -22.93 6.57
N TRP A 123 5.55 -21.84 6.55
CA TRP A 123 5.07 -20.50 6.95
C TRP A 123 4.10 -19.90 5.92
N ASP A 124 4.07 -20.44 4.69
CA ASP A 124 3.17 -20.04 3.61
C ASP A 124 1.80 -20.75 3.65
N SER A 125 1.58 -21.63 4.64
CA SER A 125 0.30 -22.34 4.84
C SER A 125 -0.90 -21.39 4.95
N TYR A 126 -0.75 -20.27 5.67
CA TYR A 126 -1.81 -19.27 5.80
C TYR A 126 -2.16 -18.61 4.47
N ASP A 127 -1.15 -18.28 3.65
CA ASP A 127 -1.38 -17.65 2.35
C ASP A 127 -1.97 -18.64 1.34
N LYS A 128 -1.57 -19.92 1.38
CA LYS A 128 -2.19 -21.00 0.59
C LYS A 128 -3.68 -21.15 0.92
N ILE A 129 -4.02 -21.27 2.21
CA ILE A 129 -5.42 -21.38 2.67
C ILE A 129 -6.22 -20.13 2.26
N LYS A 130 -5.61 -18.94 2.35
CA LYS A 130 -6.26 -17.69 1.93
C LYS A 130 -6.54 -17.65 0.44
N GLN A 131 -5.63 -18.17 -0.40
CA GLN A 131 -5.84 -18.31 -1.84
C GLN A 131 -6.95 -19.32 -2.16
N GLU A 132 -6.99 -20.43 -1.44
CA GLU A 132 -8.01 -21.47 -1.58
C GLU A 132 -9.41 -20.94 -1.25
N ILE A 133 -9.56 -20.24 -0.12
CA ILE A 133 -10.82 -19.58 0.28
C ILE A 133 -11.28 -18.58 -0.79
N ALA A 134 -10.36 -17.79 -1.36
CA ALA A 134 -10.70 -16.83 -2.40
C ALA A 134 -11.16 -17.52 -3.69
N HIS A 135 -10.57 -18.67 -4.03
CA HIS A 135 -10.95 -19.47 -5.19
C HIS A 135 -12.33 -20.12 -4.99
N GLU A 136 -12.60 -20.70 -3.82
CA GLU A 136 -13.91 -21.25 -3.46
C GLU A 136 -15.02 -20.19 -3.53
N GLN A 137 -14.75 -18.98 -3.03
CA GLN A 137 -15.71 -17.87 -3.10
C GLN A 137 -16.05 -17.51 -4.55
N LEU A 138 -15.06 -17.50 -5.43
CA LEU A 138 -15.26 -17.23 -6.86
C LEU A 138 -16.11 -18.34 -7.51
N GLN A 139 -15.80 -19.60 -7.22
CA GLN A 139 -16.57 -20.75 -7.70
C GLN A 139 -18.03 -20.66 -7.25
N TRP A 140 -18.26 -20.41 -5.97
CA TRP A 140 -19.60 -20.23 -5.39
C TRP A 140 -20.40 -19.12 -6.08
N ASP A 141 -19.79 -17.97 -6.33
CA ASP A 141 -20.45 -16.86 -7.02
C ASP A 141 -20.81 -17.22 -8.47
N THR A 142 -19.95 -17.97 -9.17
CA THR A 142 -20.23 -18.45 -10.53
C THR A 142 -21.38 -19.47 -10.56
N GLU A 143 -21.45 -20.38 -9.59
CA GLU A 143 -22.52 -21.36 -9.48
C GLU A 143 -23.86 -20.71 -9.14
N LYS A 144 -23.85 -19.72 -8.24
CA LYS A 144 -25.04 -18.91 -7.96
C LYS A 144 -25.52 -18.16 -9.20
N ALA A 145 -24.61 -17.60 -10.00
CA ALA A 145 -24.97 -16.92 -11.24
C ALA A 145 -25.60 -17.90 -12.26
N LYS A 146 -24.98 -19.07 -12.45
CA LYS A 146 -25.52 -20.14 -13.32
C LYS A 146 -26.89 -20.63 -12.84
N GLY A 147 -27.06 -20.84 -11.53
CA GLY A 147 -28.34 -21.24 -10.94
C GLY A 147 -29.45 -20.21 -11.15
N LYS A 148 -29.13 -18.90 -11.05
CA LYS A 148 -30.07 -17.81 -11.36
C LYS A 148 -30.49 -17.82 -12.83
N GLU A 149 -29.58 -18.06 -13.77
CA GLU A 149 -29.91 -18.17 -15.20
C GLU A 149 -30.78 -19.39 -15.51
N ILE A 150 -30.46 -20.55 -14.92
CA ILE A 150 -31.29 -21.76 -15.05
C ILE A 150 -32.69 -21.52 -14.48
N ALA A 151 -32.81 -20.81 -13.34
CA ALA A 151 -34.10 -20.46 -12.77
C ALA A 151 -34.91 -19.51 -13.68
N LYS A 152 -34.26 -18.54 -14.34
CA LYS A 152 -34.91 -17.68 -15.35
C LYS A 152 -35.39 -18.48 -16.55
N ILE A 153 -34.60 -19.42 -17.06
CA ILE A 153 -34.97 -20.29 -18.19
C ILE A 153 -36.17 -21.16 -17.80
N ARG A 154 -36.15 -21.78 -16.61
CA ARG A 154 -37.28 -22.58 -16.10
C ARG A 154 -38.56 -21.76 -15.94
N LYS A 155 -38.48 -20.53 -15.43
CA LYS A 155 -39.64 -19.61 -15.35
C LYS A 155 -40.17 -19.23 -16.73
N LYS A 156 -39.30 -18.89 -17.69
CA LYS A 156 -39.72 -18.61 -19.07
C LYS A 156 -40.41 -19.81 -19.72
N LYS A 157 -39.91 -21.03 -19.44
CA LYS A 157 -40.49 -22.28 -19.94
C LYS A 157 -41.82 -22.62 -19.28
N SER A 158 -41.99 -22.37 -17.97
CA SER A 158 -43.28 -22.58 -17.28
C SER A 158 -44.34 -21.58 -17.74
N ILE A 159 -43.97 -20.32 -17.95
CA ILE A 159 -44.85 -19.28 -18.50
C ILE A 159 -45.27 -19.65 -19.93
N SER A 160 -44.33 -20.14 -20.76
CA SER A 160 -44.63 -20.63 -22.11
C SER A 160 -45.56 -21.84 -22.12
N SER A 161 -45.48 -22.76 -21.15
CA SER A 161 -46.43 -23.87 -21.02
C SER A 161 -47.79 -23.44 -20.45
N GLN A 162 -47.83 -22.36 -19.68
CA GLN A 162 -49.07 -21.79 -19.12
C GLN A 162 -49.89 -21.03 -20.16
N VAL A 163 -49.26 -20.52 -21.22
CA VAL A 163 -49.95 -19.91 -22.38
C VAL A 163 -50.72 -20.96 -23.23
N SER A 164 -50.51 -22.26 -22.98
CA SER A 164 -51.23 -23.35 -23.67
C SER A 164 -52.36 -24.00 -22.88
N ILE A 165 -52.65 -23.57 -21.63
CA ILE A 165 -53.82 -24.07 -20.89
C ILE A 165 -54.67 -22.86 -20.48
N GLN A 166 -55.62 -22.53 -21.36
CA GLN A 166 -56.75 -21.68 -21.05
C GLN A 166 -57.82 -22.60 -20.39
N GLY A 167 -58.07 -22.41 -19.10
CA GLY A 167 -59.12 -23.13 -18.37
C GLY A 167 -59.04 -22.93 -16.86
N ASP A 168 -60.06 -22.26 -16.31
CA ASP A 168 -60.47 -22.18 -14.91
C ASP A 168 -59.64 -21.31 -13.93
N SER A 169 -59.91 -20.01 -14.03
CA SER A 169 -59.59 -18.97 -13.07
C SER A 169 -60.60 -18.94 -11.90
N ALA A 170 -60.31 -19.59 -10.75
CA ALA A 170 -61.03 -19.28 -9.50
C ALA A 170 -60.30 -19.56 -8.16
N GLN A 171 -59.15 -20.26 -8.09
CA GLN A 171 -58.53 -20.63 -6.79
C GLN A 171 -57.07 -20.16 -6.58
N ILE A 172 -56.44 -19.54 -7.59
CA ILE A 172 -55.02 -19.09 -7.56
C ILE A 172 -54.68 -18.08 -6.43
N PRO A 173 -55.56 -17.12 -6.03
CA PRO A 173 -55.18 -16.08 -5.05
C PRO A 173 -54.84 -16.59 -3.65
N ALA A 174 -55.42 -17.72 -3.23
CA ALA A 174 -55.22 -18.28 -1.90
C ALA A 174 -53.86 -18.97 -1.76
N LEU A 175 -53.40 -19.66 -2.81
CA LEU A 175 -52.13 -20.38 -2.80
C LEU A 175 -50.92 -19.43 -2.84
N GLU A 176 -51.04 -18.30 -3.55
CA GLU A 176 -50.00 -17.27 -3.57
C GLU A 176 -49.82 -16.58 -2.22
N LYS A 177 -50.92 -16.30 -1.50
CA LYS A 177 -50.86 -15.73 -0.14
C LYS A 177 -50.11 -16.64 0.81
N LEU A 178 -50.43 -17.94 0.83
CA LEU A 178 -49.75 -18.92 1.68
C LEU A 178 -48.27 -19.08 1.31
N ASN A 179 -47.90 -18.99 0.02
CA ASN A 179 -46.51 -19.08 -0.42
C ASN A 179 -45.69 -17.83 0.01
N ILE A 180 -46.28 -16.63 -0.07
CA ILE A 180 -45.64 -15.40 0.41
C ILE A 180 -45.44 -15.45 1.93
N GLU A 181 -46.41 -16.00 2.68
CA GLU A 181 -46.28 -16.20 4.14
C GLU A 181 -45.20 -17.22 4.50
N LEU A 182 -45.10 -18.33 3.76
CA LEU A 182 -44.06 -19.34 3.97
C LEU A 182 -42.66 -18.75 3.76
N ILE A 183 -42.46 -17.97 2.70
CA ILE A 183 -41.19 -17.30 2.40
C ILE A 183 -40.84 -16.26 3.47
N LYS A 184 -41.83 -15.50 3.96
CA LYS A 184 -41.63 -14.53 5.05
C LYS A 184 -41.25 -15.23 6.35
N LYS A 185 -41.92 -16.34 6.69
CA LYS A 185 -41.66 -17.14 7.90
C LYS A 185 -40.28 -17.78 7.86
N GLU A 186 -39.87 -18.31 6.71
CA GLU A 186 -38.54 -18.89 6.52
C GLU A 186 -37.44 -17.82 6.63
N LYS A 187 -37.62 -16.65 6.01
CA LYS A 187 -36.68 -15.53 6.18
C LYS A 187 -36.56 -15.10 7.63
N MET A 188 -37.68 -14.95 8.34
CA MET A 188 -37.67 -14.63 9.77
C MET A 188 -36.89 -15.68 10.59
N GLN A 189 -37.11 -16.97 10.33
CA GLN A 189 -36.37 -18.02 11.03
C GLN A 189 -34.87 -18.01 10.73
N ARG A 190 -34.47 -17.70 9.49
CA ARG A 190 -33.05 -17.56 9.12
C ARG A 190 -32.40 -16.35 9.78
N GLU A 191 -33.10 -15.22 9.87
CA GLU A 191 -32.61 -14.03 10.59
C GLU A 191 -32.47 -14.28 12.10
N VAL A 192 -33.42 -15.01 12.70
CA VAL A 192 -33.33 -15.44 14.11
C VAL A 192 -32.14 -16.39 14.30
N SER A 193 -31.94 -17.37 13.41
CA SER A 193 -30.79 -18.28 13.42
C SER A 193 -29.45 -17.54 13.23
N LEU A 194 -29.42 -16.53 12.36
CA LEU A 194 -28.25 -15.69 12.12
C LEU A 194 -27.92 -14.84 13.36
N ALA A 195 -28.93 -14.26 14.00
CA ALA A 195 -28.76 -13.51 15.25
C ALA A 195 -28.18 -14.40 16.37
N GLU A 196 -28.63 -15.67 16.46
CA GLU A 196 -28.05 -16.64 17.39
C GLU A 196 -26.62 -17.03 17.02
N GLN A 197 -26.30 -17.22 15.73
CA GLN A 197 -24.93 -17.45 15.27
C GLN A 197 -24.00 -16.28 15.61
N ILE A 198 -24.47 -15.04 15.44
CA ILE A 198 -23.72 -13.82 15.80
C ILE A 198 -23.51 -13.76 17.32
N LYS A 199 -24.54 -14.06 18.12
CA LYS A 199 -24.44 -14.09 19.59
C LYS A 199 -23.46 -15.17 20.06
N ALA A 200 -23.50 -16.36 19.48
CA ALA A 200 -22.58 -17.46 19.77
C ALA A 200 -21.15 -17.20 19.30
N ALA A 201 -20.96 -16.53 18.16
CA ALA A 201 -19.64 -16.08 17.72
C ALA A 201 -19.06 -14.99 18.66
N LYS A 202 -19.91 -14.12 19.19
CA LYS A 202 -19.49 -13.07 20.12
C LYS A 202 -19.13 -13.60 21.51
N SER A 203 -19.89 -14.57 22.06
CA SER A 203 -19.52 -15.22 23.33
C SER A 203 -18.21 -16.00 23.23
N ARG A 204 -17.93 -16.66 22.09
CA ARG A 204 -16.63 -17.29 21.81
C ARG A 204 -15.46 -16.29 21.76
N ARG A 205 -15.71 -15.04 21.38
CA ARG A 205 -14.71 -13.95 21.42
C ARG A 205 -14.58 -13.30 22.80
N ALA A 206 -15.57 -13.47 23.67
CA ALA A 206 -15.63 -12.90 25.01
C ALA A 206 -15.12 -13.86 26.10
N GLU A 207 -14.52 -15.00 25.73
CA GLU A 207 -13.64 -15.76 26.62
C GLU A 207 -12.60 -14.78 27.20
N PRO A 208 -12.67 -14.43 28.49
CA PRO A 208 -11.80 -13.42 29.05
C PRO A 208 -10.38 -13.95 28.93
N ILE A 209 -9.47 -13.13 28.41
CA ILE A 209 -8.03 -13.41 28.36
C ILE A 209 -7.51 -13.90 29.74
N SER A 210 -8.17 -13.45 30.83
CA SER A 210 -8.01 -13.94 32.20
C SER A 210 -8.13 -15.47 32.36
N ALA A 211 -9.11 -16.14 31.73
CA ALA A 211 -9.32 -17.59 31.85
C ALA A 211 -8.20 -18.41 31.16
N LYS A 212 -7.69 -17.92 30.02
CA LYS A 212 -6.56 -18.54 29.32
C LYS A 212 -5.24 -18.34 30.09
N ILE A 213 -5.03 -17.18 30.70
CA ILE A 213 -3.85 -16.91 31.54
C ILE A 213 -3.88 -17.75 32.83
N LEU A 214 -5.05 -17.90 33.46
CA LEU A 214 -5.24 -18.76 34.65
C LEU A 214 -5.01 -20.24 34.34
N ALA A 215 -5.49 -20.74 33.19
CA ALA A 215 -5.26 -22.13 32.78
C ALA A 215 -3.77 -22.42 32.50
N VAL A 216 -3.06 -21.48 31.86
CA VAL A 216 -1.60 -21.60 31.61
C VAL A 216 -0.78 -21.50 32.90
N SER A 217 -1.20 -20.67 33.85
CA SER A 217 -0.51 -20.55 35.15
C SER A 217 -0.71 -21.80 36.02
N SER A 218 -1.91 -22.40 35.98
CA SER A 218 -2.22 -23.66 36.67
C SER A 218 -1.44 -24.85 36.11
N SER A 219 -1.31 -24.95 34.78
CA SER A 219 -0.52 -26.03 34.15
C SER A 219 0.97 -25.90 34.43
N PHE A 220 1.49 -24.66 34.51
CA PHE A 220 2.90 -24.42 34.87
C PHE A 220 3.19 -24.79 36.34
N LEU A 221 2.27 -24.54 37.27
CA LEU A 221 2.42 -24.93 38.67
C LEU A 221 2.35 -26.46 38.86
N SER A 222 1.48 -27.14 38.12
CA SER A 222 1.36 -28.61 38.13
C SER A 222 2.62 -29.33 37.61
N TYR A 223 3.27 -28.79 36.57
CA TYR A 223 4.50 -29.36 36.02
C TYR A 223 5.69 -29.24 36.99
N ASN A 224 5.79 -28.13 37.72
CA ASN A 224 6.87 -27.90 38.67
C ASN A 224 6.70 -28.70 39.99
N ALA A 225 5.47 -29.06 40.36
CA ALA A 225 5.21 -29.92 41.52
C ALA A 225 5.59 -31.39 41.28
N ARG A 226 5.52 -31.86 40.01
CA ARG A 226 5.85 -33.25 39.62
C ARG A 226 7.35 -33.51 39.45
N LEU A 227 8.18 -32.47 39.42
CA LEU A 227 9.64 -32.57 39.28
C LEU A 227 10.39 -32.46 40.62
N LYS A 228 9.69 -32.51 41.76
CA LYS A 228 10.25 -32.42 43.10
C LYS A 228 9.98 -33.64 43.99
N GLU A 229 9.44 -34.72 43.45
CA GLU A 229 9.39 -36.07 44.06
C GLU A 229 10.38 -37.00 43.35
#